data_AF-T0QMM1-F1
#
_entry.id   AF-T0QMM1-F1
#
_cell.length_a   1.000
_cell.length_b   1.000
_cell.length_c   1.000
_cell.angle_alpha   90.00
_cell.angle_beta   90.00
_cell.angle_gamma   90.00
#
_symmetry.space_group_name_H-M   'P 1'
#
loop_
_entity.id
_entity.type
_entity.pdbx_description
1 polymer ?
#
loop_
_entity_poly.entity_id
_entity_poly.type
_entity_poly.pdbx_seq_one_letter_code
_entity_poly.pdbx_strand_id
1 'polypeptide(L)'
;MKSTTPDLGPRVHSLGATLVLTCTKGNVAGSDAFMSYRLVVVDPRTKVWWILNRRYSHFFALRQRLKEIATTGHAALKSVVAAAFPRRRFVFAVDNKSVVDERLRGLPAFTAELARWLPAAESSGAYGPSYLVATFLQLPYRWSAAPAKVPHECAICLDPLGADASLSTACGHTFHETCLVRWFKNETTCPLCRSIALHGSVL
;
A
#
# COMPACT_ATOMS: atom_id res chain seq x y z
N MET A 1 10.22 30.73 -4.71
CA MET A 1 9.53 29.56 -4.15
C MET A 1 9.35 28.56 -5.28
N LYS A 2 10.03 27.40 -5.24
CA LYS A 2 9.91 26.40 -6.31
C LYS A 2 8.53 25.74 -6.19
N SER A 3 7.62 26.06 -7.10
CA SER A 3 6.38 25.33 -7.32
C SER A 3 6.75 23.95 -7.88
N THR A 4 7.02 23.00 -6.98
CA THR A 4 7.18 21.60 -7.34
C THR A 4 5.81 21.12 -7.82
N THR A 5 5.65 20.91 -9.12
CA THR A 5 4.50 20.17 -9.66
C THR A 5 4.33 18.88 -8.85
N PRO A 6 3.17 18.63 -8.22
CA PRO A 6 3.01 17.43 -7.41
C PRO A 6 3.16 16.22 -8.34
N ASP A 7 4.04 15.28 -7.97
CA ASP A 7 4.13 13.98 -8.62
C ASP A 7 2.74 13.33 -8.58
N LEU A 8 2.08 13.25 -9.74
CA LEU A 8 0.77 12.65 -9.91
C LEU A 8 0.81 11.11 -9.82
N GLY A 9 2.00 10.53 -9.61
CA GLY A 9 2.19 9.12 -9.40
C GLY A 9 1.62 8.61 -8.07
N PRO A 10 1.45 7.27 -7.95
CA PRO A 10 1.01 6.65 -6.72
C PRO A 10 2.05 6.83 -5.61
N ARG A 11 1.59 7.23 -4.43
CA ARG A 11 2.37 7.40 -3.21
C ARG A 11 2.13 6.21 -2.28
N VAL A 12 3.19 5.71 -1.65
CA VAL A 12 3.08 4.58 -0.71
C VAL A 12 3.75 4.92 0.61
N HIS A 13 3.00 4.82 1.70
CA HIS A 13 3.46 5.12 3.05
C HIS A 13 3.58 3.87 3.90
N SER A 14 4.70 3.70 4.60
CA SER A 14 4.87 2.63 5.60
C SER A 14 4.16 2.97 6.91
N LEU A 15 3.22 2.12 7.33
CA LEU A 15 2.58 2.22 8.65
C LEU A 15 3.37 1.48 9.74
N GLY A 16 4.19 0.52 9.34
CA GLY A 16 5.02 -0.28 10.24
C GLY A 16 4.98 -1.77 9.89
N ALA A 17 5.56 -2.57 10.77
CA ALA A 17 5.54 -4.02 10.68
C ALA A 17 5.06 -4.62 12.00
N THR A 18 4.24 -5.66 11.93
CA THR A 18 3.65 -6.33 13.09
C THR A 18 4.05 -7.80 13.06
N LEU A 19 4.50 -8.32 14.19
CA LEU A 19 4.75 -9.76 14.37
C LEU A 19 3.40 -10.48 14.43
N VAL A 20 3.18 -11.41 13.50
CA VAL A 20 2.00 -12.27 13.46
C VAL A 20 2.44 -13.66 13.89
N LEU A 21 1.82 -14.17 14.95
CA LEU A 21 2.00 -15.52 15.44
C LEU A 21 0.86 -16.38 14.89
N THR A 22 1.19 -17.50 14.24
CA THR A 22 0.19 -18.48 13.84
C THR A 22 0.29 -19.73 14.70
N CYS A 23 -0.82 -20.14 15.29
CA CYS A 23 -0.96 -21.43 15.97
C CYS A 23 -1.51 -22.44 14.97
N THR A 24 -0.64 -23.20 14.31
CA THR A 24 -1.07 -24.38 13.55
C THR A 24 -1.46 -25.47 14.54
N LYS A 25 -2.75 -25.88 14.54
CA LYS A 25 -3.23 -27.03 15.33
C LYS A 25 -2.33 -28.24 15.04
N GLY A 26 -1.59 -28.71 16.05
CA GLY A 26 -0.85 -29.97 15.99
C GLY A 26 0.69 -29.90 16.03
N ASN A 27 1.31 -28.72 16.07
CA ASN A 27 2.77 -28.65 16.18
C ASN A 27 3.22 -28.17 17.57
N VAL A 28 3.74 -29.08 18.39
CA VAL A 28 4.31 -28.80 19.72
C VAL A 28 5.73 -28.21 19.65
N ALA A 29 6.27 -28.00 18.44
CA ALA A 29 7.67 -27.62 18.21
C ALA A 29 7.87 -26.34 17.37
N GLY A 30 6.87 -25.47 17.22
CA GLY A 30 7.12 -24.17 16.60
C GLY A 30 5.86 -23.36 16.34
N SER A 31 5.75 -22.19 16.98
CA SER A 31 4.89 -21.11 16.52
C SER A 31 5.43 -20.61 15.18
N ASP A 32 4.69 -20.77 14.08
CA ASP A 32 5.04 -20.17 12.79
C ASP A 32 4.79 -18.66 12.89
N ALA A 33 5.84 -17.90 13.18
CA ALA A 33 5.82 -16.45 13.33
C ALA A 33 6.32 -15.76 12.06
N PHE A 34 5.71 -14.64 11.68
CA PHE A 34 6.19 -13.83 10.57
C PHE A 34 5.91 -12.34 10.75
N MET A 35 6.72 -11.49 10.12
CA MET A 35 6.45 -10.06 10.05
C MET A 35 5.48 -9.74 8.90
N SER A 36 4.36 -9.10 9.24
CA SER A 36 3.43 -8.49 8.29
C SER A 36 3.73 -7.00 8.15
N TYR A 37 3.85 -6.51 6.92
CA TYR A 37 4.14 -5.11 6.61
C TYR A 37 2.84 -4.44 6.15
N ARG A 38 2.51 -3.31 6.79
CA ARG A 38 1.31 -2.52 6.51
C ARG A 38 1.68 -1.26 5.75
N LEU A 39 1.10 -1.07 4.57
CA LEU A 39 1.35 0.07 3.69
C LEU A 39 0.04 0.79 3.37
N VAL A 40 0.05 2.12 3.29
CA VAL A 40 -1.04 2.89 2.67
C VAL A 40 -0.63 3.18 1.24
N VAL A 41 -1.43 2.77 0.28
CA VAL A 41 -1.26 3.13 -1.13
C VAL A 41 -2.26 4.22 -1.45
N VAL A 42 -1.77 5.33 -1.98
CA VAL A 42 -2.56 6.49 -2.43
C VAL A 42 -2.31 6.63 -3.92
N ASP A 43 -3.32 6.42 -4.76
CA ASP A 43 -3.19 6.58 -6.21
C ASP A 43 -4.11 7.71 -6.71
N PRO A 44 -3.54 8.90 -7.01
CA PRO A 44 -4.30 10.02 -7.55
C PRO A 44 -4.93 9.72 -8.92
N ARG A 45 -4.34 8.82 -9.71
CA ARG A 45 -4.80 8.50 -11.07
C ARG A 45 -6.13 7.76 -11.06
N THR A 46 -6.30 6.88 -10.08
CA THR A 46 -7.54 6.10 -9.87
C THR A 46 -8.44 6.72 -8.80
N LYS A 47 -8.03 7.86 -8.20
CA LYS A 47 -8.73 8.56 -7.11
C LYS A 47 -9.07 7.66 -5.91
N VAL A 48 -8.24 6.66 -5.63
CA VAL A 48 -8.46 5.73 -4.52
C VAL A 48 -7.21 5.58 -3.67
N TRP A 49 -7.44 5.34 -2.38
CA TRP A 49 -6.40 4.91 -1.46
C TRP A 49 -6.86 3.67 -0.70
N TRP A 50 -5.93 2.83 -0.26
CA TRP A 50 -6.22 1.64 0.52
C TRP A 50 -5.02 1.18 1.37
N ILE A 51 -5.29 0.31 2.35
CA ILE A 51 -4.28 -0.32 3.19
C ILE A 51 -3.94 -1.71 2.63
N LEU A 52 -2.66 -1.93 2.34
CA LEU A 52 -2.08 -3.19 1.89
C LEU A 52 -1.33 -3.88 3.04
N ASN A 53 -1.71 -5.12 3.33
CA ASN A 53 -1.05 -5.95 4.35
C ASN A 53 -0.42 -7.18 3.72
N ARG A 54 0.92 -7.28 3.78
CA ARG A 54 1.68 -8.36 3.15
C ARG A 54 2.93 -8.72 3.94
N ARG A 55 3.26 -10.02 4.02
CA ARG A 55 4.57 -10.48 4.49
C ARG A 55 5.62 -10.36 3.38
N TYR A 56 6.89 -10.24 3.78
CA TYR A 56 8.01 -10.12 2.83
C TYR A 56 8.03 -11.23 1.76
N SER A 57 7.73 -12.47 2.11
CA SER A 57 7.72 -13.58 1.16
C SER A 57 6.69 -13.42 0.04
N HIS A 58 5.57 -12.72 0.27
CA HIS A 58 4.62 -12.41 -0.80
C HIS A 58 5.22 -11.44 -1.83
N PHE A 59 5.89 -10.37 -1.36
CA PHE A 59 6.59 -9.44 -2.25
C PHE A 59 7.69 -10.14 -3.05
N PHE A 60 8.48 -10.97 -2.38
CA PHE A 60 9.57 -11.70 -3.01
C PHE A 60 9.04 -12.66 -4.08
N ALA A 61 7.99 -13.44 -3.77
CA ALA A 61 7.37 -14.38 -4.71
C ALA A 61 6.80 -13.65 -5.94
N LEU A 62 6.07 -12.54 -5.74
CA LEU A 62 5.58 -11.74 -6.86
C LEU A 62 6.74 -11.25 -7.74
N ARG A 63 7.80 -10.70 -7.14
CA ARG A 63 8.95 -10.19 -7.91
C ARG A 63 9.63 -11.27 -8.72
N GLN A 64 9.79 -12.49 -8.20
CA GLN A 64 10.33 -13.61 -8.99
C GLN A 64 9.40 -13.97 -10.14
N ARG A 65 8.08 -14.02 -9.90
CA ARG A 65 7.11 -14.31 -10.95
C ARG A 65 7.12 -13.25 -12.06
N LEU A 66 7.22 -11.97 -11.70
CA LEU A 66 7.33 -10.88 -12.68
C LEU A 66 8.66 -10.91 -13.45
N LYS A 67 9.76 -11.38 -12.84
CA LYS A 67 11.03 -11.60 -13.55
C LYS A 67 10.88 -12.64 -14.65
N GLU A 68 10.29 -13.78 -14.34
CA GLU A 68 10.03 -14.85 -15.32
C GLU A 68 9.20 -14.31 -16.49
N ILE A 69 8.12 -13.59 -16.21
CA ILE A 69 7.27 -12.99 -17.24
C ILE A 69 8.00 -11.89 -18.05
N ALA A 70 8.87 -11.10 -17.41
CA ALA A 70 9.64 -10.08 -18.11
C ALA A 70 10.63 -10.69 -19.13
N THR A 71 11.11 -11.92 -18.88
CA THR A 71 11.96 -12.66 -19.84
C THR A 71 11.20 -13.19 -21.05
N THR A 72 9.87 -13.41 -20.94
CA THR A 72 9.04 -13.93 -22.04
C THR A 72 8.48 -12.84 -22.96
N GLY A 73 8.97 -11.60 -22.88
CA GLY A 73 8.70 -10.53 -23.86
C GLY A 73 7.91 -9.33 -23.34
N HIS A 74 7.59 -9.24 -22.04
CA HIS A 74 6.90 -8.08 -21.46
C HIS A 74 7.88 -6.97 -21.05
N ALA A 75 8.36 -6.18 -22.02
CA ALA A 75 9.35 -5.12 -21.81
C ALA A 75 8.92 -4.07 -20.75
N ALA A 76 7.61 -3.80 -20.64
CA ALA A 76 7.06 -2.86 -19.66
C ALA A 76 7.30 -3.29 -18.18
N LEU A 77 7.51 -4.59 -17.92
CA LEU A 77 7.81 -5.08 -16.56
C LEU A 77 9.28 -4.90 -16.16
N LYS A 78 10.16 -4.53 -17.11
CA LYS A 78 11.60 -4.39 -16.82
C LYS A 78 11.87 -3.30 -15.79
N SER A 79 11.14 -2.18 -15.81
CA SER A 79 11.29 -1.10 -14.82
C SER A 79 10.89 -1.58 -13.42
N VAL A 80 9.75 -2.27 -13.32
CA VAL A 80 9.19 -2.83 -12.08
C VAL A 80 10.15 -3.84 -11.44
N VAL A 81 10.72 -4.72 -12.27
CA VAL A 81 11.66 -5.76 -11.82
C VAL A 81 13.01 -5.17 -11.42
N ALA A 82 13.46 -4.11 -12.11
CA ALA A 82 14.72 -3.42 -11.84
C ALA A 82 14.67 -2.55 -10.57
N ALA A 83 13.49 -2.19 -10.09
CA ALA A 83 13.32 -1.42 -8.85
C ALA A 83 14.09 -2.05 -7.68
N ALA A 84 14.70 -1.19 -6.86
CA ALA A 84 15.44 -1.60 -5.67
C ALA A 84 14.53 -2.43 -4.75
N PHE A 85 15.02 -3.59 -4.32
CA PHE A 85 14.24 -4.55 -3.54
C PHE A 85 15.05 -5.11 -2.38
N PRO A 86 14.49 -5.20 -1.15
CA PRO A 86 15.19 -5.74 0.01
C PRO A 86 15.71 -7.16 -0.23
N ARG A 87 16.89 -7.50 0.31
CA ARG A 87 17.50 -8.82 0.06
C ARG A 87 16.78 -9.91 0.85
N ARG A 88 16.68 -11.12 0.26
CA ARG A 88 16.25 -12.31 1.01
C ARG A 88 17.39 -12.71 1.95
N ARG A 89 17.08 -12.78 3.25
CA ARG A 89 18.00 -13.24 4.30
C ARG A 89 17.36 -14.38 5.06
N PHE A 90 18.16 -15.36 5.45
CA PHE A 90 17.78 -16.41 6.38
C PHE A 90 18.19 -15.93 7.77
N VAL A 91 17.23 -15.40 8.53
CA VAL A 91 17.45 -14.92 9.89
C VAL A 91 16.57 -15.75 10.81
N PHE A 92 17.15 -16.25 11.89
CA PHE A 92 16.43 -17.05 12.89
C PHE A 92 15.36 -16.22 13.62
N ALA A 93 15.68 -14.96 13.95
CA ALA A 93 14.73 -14.01 14.52
C ALA A 93 13.98 -13.26 13.40
N VAL A 94 12.67 -13.50 13.30
CA VAL A 94 11.81 -12.90 12.26
C VAL A 94 11.61 -11.40 12.42
N ASP A 95 11.76 -10.88 13.63
CA ASP A 95 11.58 -9.50 14.07
C ASP A 95 12.89 -8.70 14.14
N ASN A 96 13.98 -9.21 13.55
CA ASN A 96 15.27 -8.53 13.52
C ASN A 96 15.12 -7.08 12.99
N LYS A 97 15.36 -6.10 13.88
CA LYS A 97 15.13 -4.67 13.61
C LYS A 97 15.81 -4.16 12.36
N SER A 98 17.08 -4.52 12.13
CA SER A 98 17.82 -4.07 10.94
C SER A 98 17.18 -4.54 9.63
N VAL A 99 16.65 -5.76 9.63
CA VAL A 99 15.98 -6.38 8.48
C VAL A 99 14.59 -5.78 8.29
N VAL A 100 13.86 -5.55 9.39
CA VAL A 100 12.55 -4.89 9.36
C VAL A 100 12.70 -3.46 8.82
N ASP A 101 13.67 -2.69 9.30
CA ASP A 101 13.92 -1.31 8.87
C ASP A 101 14.32 -1.22 7.39
N GLU A 102 15.16 -2.14 6.90
CA GLU A 102 15.48 -2.24 5.47
C GLU A 102 14.22 -2.48 4.63
N ARG A 103 13.37 -3.42 5.06
CA ARG A 103 12.12 -3.75 4.35
C ARG A 103 11.12 -2.60 4.41
N LEU A 104 11.01 -1.89 5.53
CA LEU A 104 10.15 -0.72 5.66
C LEU A 104 10.56 0.44 4.74
N ARG A 105 11.84 0.50 4.32
CA ARG A 105 12.32 1.46 3.30
C ARG A 105 12.11 0.94 1.86
N GLY A 106 12.38 -0.33 1.60
CA GLY A 106 12.37 -0.86 0.23
C GLY A 106 10.99 -1.28 -0.30
N LEU A 107 10.11 -1.83 0.56
CA LEU A 107 8.80 -2.34 0.13
C LEU A 107 7.85 -1.23 -0.38
N PRO A 108 7.80 -0.02 0.20
CA PRO A 108 6.98 1.07 -0.34
C PRO A 108 7.37 1.46 -1.76
N ALA A 109 8.68 1.59 -2.03
CA ALA A 109 9.18 1.97 -3.35
C ALA A 109 8.79 0.93 -4.42
N PHE A 110 8.94 -0.36 -4.10
CA PHE A 110 8.51 -1.44 -4.99
C PHE A 110 6.99 -1.45 -5.20
N THR A 111 6.21 -1.21 -4.14
CA THR A 111 4.74 -1.11 -4.22
C THR A 111 4.30 0.07 -5.10
N ALA A 112 4.97 1.22 -4.99
CA ALA A 112 4.68 2.39 -5.81
C ALA A 112 4.93 2.12 -7.30
N GLU A 113 6.01 1.40 -7.63
CA GLU A 113 6.31 1.03 -9.01
C GLU A 113 5.31 0.01 -9.57
N LEU A 114 4.86 -0.95 -8.76
CA LEU A 114 3.77 -1.86 -9.12
C LEU A 114 2.46 -1.12 -9.41
N ALA A 115 2.08 -0.19 -8.53
CA ALA A 115 0.89 0.62 -8.72
C ALA A 115 1.04 1.49 -9.99
N ARG A 116 2.20 2.12 -10.18
CA ARG A 116 2.49 2.96 -11.36
C ARG A 116 2.34 2.20 -12.66
N TRP A 117 2.82 0.95 -12.68
CA TRP A 117 2.75 0.08 -13.85
C TRP A 117 1.33 -0.39 -14.20
N LEU A 118 0.43 -0.50 -13.21
CA LEU A 118 -0.96 -0.82 -13.49
C LEU A 118 -1.65 0.33 -14.27
N PRO A 119 -2.37 0.01 -15.35
CA PRO A 119 -3.15 1.01 -16.07
C PRO A 119 -4.31 1.52 -15.22
N ALA A 120 -4.58 2.82 -15.27
CA ALA A 120 -5.67 3.46 -14.51
C ALA A 120 -7.08 3.06 -15.00
N ALA A 121 -7.19 2.62 -16.26
CA ALA A 121 -8.42 2.13 -16.87
C ALA A 121 -8.24 0.66 -17.25
N GLU A 122 -9.17 -0.18 -16.80
CA GLU A 122 -9.22 -1.62 -17.01
C GLU A 122 -8.97 -2.03 -18.47
N SER A 123 -7.87 -2.72 -18.70
CA SER A 123 -7.74 -3.62 -19.85
C SER A 123 -6.82 -4.78 -19.50
N SER A 124 -7.09 -5.43 -18.37
CA SER A 124 -6.44 -6.69 -18.03
C SER A 124 -7.51 -7.76 -17.97
N GLY A 125 -7.59 -8.57 -19.02
CA GLY A 125 -8.36 -9.80 -19.00
C GLY A 125 -7.99 -10.68 -17.80
N ALA A 126 -8.83 -11.66 -17.49
CA ALA A 126 -8.72 -12.52 -16.30
C ALA A 126 -7.37 -13.27 -16.16
N TYR A 127 -6.50 -13.22 -17.17
CA TYR A 127 -5.22 -13.90 -17.21
C TYR A 127 -4.14 -12.93 -17.69
N GLY A 128 -3.16 -12.63 -16.82
CA GLY A 128 -2.01 -11.80 -17.19
C GLY A 128 -1.27 -11.19 -16.00
N PRO A 129 -0.15 -10.50 -16.23
CA PRO A 129 0.68 -9.96 -15.17
C PRO A 129 -0.02 -8.83 -14.40
N SER A 130 -0.88 -8.06 -15.08
CA SER A 130 -1.72 -7.02 -14.46
C SER A 130 -2.67 -7.59 -13.42
N TYR A 131 -3.27 -8.75 -13.69
CA TYR A 131 -4.12 -9.44 -12.71
C TYR A 131 -3.33 -9.91 -11.48
N LEU A 132 -2.12 -10.45 -11.68
CA LEU A 132 -1.23 -10.85 -10.58
C LEU A 132 -0.87 -9.66 -9.68
N VAL A 133 -0.53 -8.52 -10.29
CA VAL A 133 -0.19 -7.29 -9.56
C VAL A 133 -1.42 -6.73 -8.85
N ALA A 134 -2.57 -6.64 -9.50
CA ALA A 134 -3.82 -6.18 -8.90
C ALA A 134 -4.24 -7.04 -7.69
N THR A 135 -4.17 -8.36 -7.83
CA THR A 135 -4.45 -9.31 -6.73
C THR A 135 -3.45 -9.16 -5.59
N PHE A 136 -2.17 -9.00 -5.91
CA PHE A 136 -1.15 -8.76 -4.91
C PHE A 136 -1.42 -7.47 -4.11
N LEU A 137 -1.74 -6.38 -4.81
CA LEU A 137 -2.02 -5.07 -4.22
C LEU A 137 -3.36 -5.00 -3.49
N GLN A 138 -4.24 -6.01 -3.59
CA GLN A 138 -5.58 -6.01 -2.99
C GLN A 138 -6.38 -4.78 -3.42
N LEU A 139 -6.34 -4.42 -4.71
CA LEU A 139 -7.04 -3.26 -5.21
C LEU A 139 -8.52 -3.33 -4.80
N PRO A 140 -9.08 -2.28 -4.18
CA PRO A 140 -10.51 -2.23 -3.90
C PRO A 140 -11.27 -2.28 -5.24
N TYR A 141 -12.31 -3.11 -5.31
CA TYR A 141 -13.23 -3.09 -6.45
C TYR A 141 -13.84 -1.69 -6.58
N ARG A 142 -13.96 -1.18 -7.82
CA ARG A 142 -14.37 0.18 -8.20
C ARG A 142 -15.25 0.85 -7.14
N TRP A 143 -14.61 1.64 -6.28
CA TRP A 143 -15.30 2.41 -5.25
C TRP A 143 -15.62 3.80 -5.81
N SER A 144 -16.88 4.04 -6.13
CA SER A 144 -17.37 5.40 -6.38
C SER A 144 -17.83 5.97 -5.04
N ALA A 145 -16.97 6.72 -4.35
CA ALA A 145 -17.46 7.52 -3.23
C ALA A 145 -18.46 8.54 -3.76
N ALA A 146 -19.61 8.66 -3.12
CA ALA A 146 -20.49 9.81 -3.33
C ALA A 146 -19.67 11.09 -3.05
N PRO A 147 -19.85 12.17 -3.82
CA PRO A 147 -19.22 13.45 -3.51
C PRO A 147 -19.77 13.95 -2.17
N ALA A 148 -19.08 13.62 -1.08
CA ALA A 148 -19.36 14.21 0.22
C ALA A 148 -18.87 15.66 0.19
N LYS A 149 -19.63 16.57 0.80
CA LYS A 149 -19.22 17.97 0.98
C LYS A 149 -17.87 17.95 1.69
N VAL A 150 -16.80 18.33 0.99
CA VAL A 150 -15.46 18.38 1.57
C VAL A 150 -15.48 19.44 2.66
N PRO A 151 -15.25 19.08 3.95
CA PRO A 151 -15.16 20.07 5.00
C PRO A 151 -14.02 21.06 4.71
N HIS A 152 -14.10 22.25 5.28
CA HIS A 152 -13.06 23.27 5.05
C HIS A 152 -11.78 22.99 5.85
N GLU A 153 -11.84 22.18 6.90
CA GLU A 153 -10.76 21.96 7.87
C GLU A 153 -10.56 20.47 8.17
N CYS A 154 -9.31 20.09 8.48
CA CYS A 154 -8.98 18.74 8.90
C CYS A 154 -9.24 18.57 10.39
N ALA A 155 -10.11 17.64 10.77
CA ALA A 155 -10.42 17.41 12.19
C ALA A 155 -9.27 16.83 13.05
N ILE A 156 -8.10 16.56 12.47
CA ILE A 156 -6.90 16.11 13.21
C ILE A 156 -6.01 17.28 13.60
N CYS A 157 -5.67 18.17 12.66
CA CYS A 157 -4.76 19.31 12.92
C CYS A 157 -5.47 20.66 13.01
N LEU A 158 -6.76 20.71 12.67
CA LEU A 158 -7.60 21.91 12.62
C LEU A 158 -7.16 22.95 11.57
N ASP A 159 -6.24 22.58 10.67
CA ASP A 159 -5.84 23.42 9.54
C ASP A 159 -6.78 23.23 8.34
N PRO A 160 -6.89 24.23 7.45
CA PRO A 160 -7.67 24.12 6.23
C PRO A 160 -7.27 22.90 5.37
N LEU A 161 -8.27 22.18 4.84
CA LEU A 161 -8.04 21.16 3.83
C LEU A 161 -7.62 21.86 2.54
N GLY A 162 -6.34 21.68 2.17
CA GLY A 162 -5.80 22.22 0.93
C GLY A 162 -6.37 21.52 -0.31
N ALA A 163 -6.28 22.19 -1.45
CA ALA A 163 -6.74 21.67 -2.74
C ALA A 163 -6.01 20.39 -3.17
N ASP A 164 -4.77 20.17 -2.69
CA ASP A 164 -3.94 19.07 -3.12
C ASP A 164 -3.57 18.16 -1.94
N ALA A 165 -3.92 16.87 -2.04
CA ALA A 165 -3.63 15.78 -1.10
C ALA A 165 -4.54 15.64 0.14
N SER A 166 -5.86 15.65 -0.10
CA SER A 166 -6.87 15.25 0.89
C SER A 166 -7.36 13.82 0.64
N LEU A 167 -7.56 13.05 1.72
CA LEU A 167 -8.09 11.69 1.68
C LEU A 167 -9.45 11.64 2.35
N SER A 168 -10.44 11.10 1.66
CA SER A 168 -11.74 10.76 2.22
C SER A 168 -11.81 9.27 2.54
N THR A 169 -12.29 8.94 3.74
CA THR A 169 -12.54 7.57 4.20
C THR A 169 -13.83 7.01 3.60
N ALA A 170 -14.00 5.68 3.60
CA ALA A 170 -15.22 5.04 3.09
C ALA A 170 -16.52 5.51 3.79
N CYS A 171 -16.43 6.05 5.02
CA CYS A 171 -17.56 6.66 5.72
C CYS A 171 -17.82 8.13 5.35
N GLY A 172 -17.03 8.72 4.44
CA GLY A 172 -17.22 10.07 3.91
C GLY A 172 -16.42 11.19 4.58
N HIS A 173 -15.70 10.90 5.68
CA HIS A 173 -14.90 11.90 6.38
C HIS A 173 -13.55 12.15 5.71
N THR A 174 -13.16 13.43 5.62
CA THR A 174 -11.96 13.89 4.91
C THR A 174 -10.89 14.44 5.85
N PHE A 175 -9.62 14.14 5.55
CA PHE A 175 -8.45 14.57 6.29
C PHE A 175 -7.27 14.83 5.35
N HIS A 176 -6.23 15.56 5.78
CA HIS A 176 -4.97 15.57 5.02
C HIS A 176 -4.38 14.17 4.94
N GLU A 177 -3.75 13.84 3.82
CA GLU A 177 -3.06 12.56 3.64
C GLU A 177 -2.07 12.27 4.77
N THR A 178 -1.24 13.25 5.14
CA THR A 178 -0.23 13.09 6.20
C THR A 178 -0.85 12.84 7.57
N CYS A 179 -1.95 13.54 7.89
CA CYS A 179 -2.69 13.40 9.14
C CYS A 179 -3.33 12.01 9.25
N LEU A 180 -4.00 11.56 8.19
CA LEU A 180 -4.66 10.26 8.16
C LEU A 180 -3.66 9.10 8.15
N VAL A 181 -2.58 9.19 7.39
CA VAL A 181 -1.49 8.20 7.39
C VAL A 181 -0.84 8.09 8.76
N ARG A 182 -0.64 9.21 9.47
CA ARG A 182 -0.12 9.18 10.84
C ARG A 182 -1.06 8.46 11.80
N TRP A 183 -2.37 8.69 11.68
CA TRP A 183 -3.39 7.99 12.46
C TRP A 183 -3.35 6.47 12.24
N PHE A 184 -3.22 6.02 10.99
CA PHE A 184 -3.18 4.60 10.61
C PHE A 184 -1.97 3.81 11.12
N LYS A 185 -0.93 4.48 11.64
CA LYS A 185 0.16 3.80 12.34
C LYS A 185 -0.36 3.06 13.57
N ASN A 186 -1.33 3.64 14.27
CA ASN A 186 -1.90 3.10 15.50
C ASN A 186 -3.24 2.39 15.23
N GLU A 187 -4.18 3.05 14.57
CA GLU A 187 -5.57 2.58 14.44
C GLU A 187 -6.03 2.56 12.98
N THR A 188 -6.74 1.52 12.51
CA THR A 188 -7.28 1.47 11.14
C THR A 188 -8.74 1.92 11.06
N THR A 189 -9.11 2.92 11.84
CA THR A 189 -10.48 3.46 11.95
C THR A 189 -10.52 4.94 11.56
N CYS A 190 -11.69 5.43 11.21
CA CYS A 190 -11.91 6.86 10.99
C CYS A 190 -11.76 7.63 12.31
N PRO A 191 -10.95 8.70 12.37
CA PRO A 191 -10.77 9.52 13.58
C PRO A 191 -12.07 10.13 14.12
N LEU A 192 -13.07 10.37 13.26
CA LEU A 192 -14.33 11.01 13.63
C LEU A 192 -15.41 10.02 14.09
N CYS A 193 -15.69 8.97 13.30
CA CYS A 193 -16.80 8.05 13.58
C CYS A 193 -16.36 6.64 13.99
N ARG A 194 -15.05 6.37 14.05
CA ARG A 194 -14.46 5.07 14.41
C ARG A 194 -14.84 3.88 13.53
N SER A 195 -15.55 4.11 12.42
CA SER A 195 -15.79 3.10 11.39
C SER A 195 -14.46 2.61 10.79
N ILE A 196 -14.40 1.34 10.41
CA ILE A 196 -13.22 0.75 9.77
C ILE A 196 -12.86 1.54 8.49
N ALA A 197 -11.59 1.92 8.36
CA ALA A 197 -11.08 2.74 7.27
C ALA A 197 -9.91 2.04 6.56
N LEU A 198 -10.23 1.01 5.77
CA LEU A 198 -9.23 0.26 4.98
C LEU A 198 -9.04 0.79 3.57
N HIS A 199 -9.97 1.62 3.09
CA HIS A 199 -9.93 2.25 1.78
C HIS A 199 -10.76 3.53 1.77
N GLY A 200 -10.63 4.29 0.69
CA GLY A 200 -11.40 5.49 0.44
C GLY A 200 -10.98 6.19 -0.85
N SER A 201 -11.30 7.47 -0.95
CA SER A 201 -11.07 8.28 -2.15
C SER A 201 -10.02 9.35 -1.94
N VAL A 202 -9.26 9.63 -3.00
CA VAL A 202 -8.32 10.75 -3.08
C VAL A 202 -9.07 11.92 -3.71
N LEU A 203 -9.00 13.08 -3.07
CA LEU A 203 -9.64 14.32 -3.52
C LEU A 203 -8.62 15.20 -4.25
#